data_AF-A0AAN0YFQ0-F1
#
_entry.id   AF-A0AAN0YFQ0-F1
#
_cell.length_a   1.000
_cell.length_b   1.000
_cell.length_c   1.000
_cell.angle_alpha   90.00
_cell.angle_beta   90.00
_cell.angle_gamma   90.00
#
_symmetry.space_group_name_H-M   'P 1'
#
loop_
_entity.id
_entity.type
_entity.pdbx_description
1 polymer ?
#
loop_
_entity_poly.entity_id
_entity_poly.type
_entity_poly.pdbx_seq_one_letter_code
_entity_poly.pdbx_strand_id
1 'polypeptide(L)'
;MTETPNPDTKPATAPEEQGSKARQLLGMKGAAGGETSIWKIRLQLMKPITWIPLIWGVVCGAASSGGYVWGVEDFLKAMTCMLLSGPLLTGYTQTLNDFYDREIDAINEPYRPIPSGAISVPQVVTQILVLLGSGIGLSYLLDRWAGHDFPVMLVLTVVGCFIAYIYSAPPLKLKQNGWLGNYALGASYIALPWWAGHALFGTLTPTVMVVTLIYSFAGLGIAVVNDFKSVEGDRQLGLKSLPVMFGVGTAAWICVLMIDIFQVGIAGYLVSIHEQLYATILLLLVIPQITFQDMYFLRDPLKNDVKYQASAQPFLVLGMLVAGLAMGHAGIS
;
A
#
# COMPACT_ATOMS: atom_id res chain seq x y z
N MET A 1 24.73 45.91 -41.81
CA MET A 1 24.00 45.88 -40.52
C MET A 1 23.92 44.44 -40.09
N THR A 2 24.77 44.07 -39.14
CA THR A 2 24.84 42.74 -38.52
C THR A 2 23.88 42.70 -37.35
N GLU A 3 22.78 41.93 -37.46
CA GLU A 3 21.90 41.66 -36.32
C GLU A 3 22.53 40.56 -35.45
N THR A 4 22.91 40.93 -34.23
CA THR A 4 23.26 40.02 -33.14
C THR A 4 21.99 39.36 -32.57
N PRO A 5 21.96 38.04 -32.32
CA PRO A 5 20.86 37.42 -31.60
C PRO A 5 20.92 37.78 -30.10
N ASN A 6 19.76 38.16 -29.56
CA ASN A 6 19.50 38.51 -28.16
C ASN A 6 19.71 37.29 -27.21
N PRO A 7 20.50 37.37 -26.12
CA PRO A 7 20.84 36.23 -25.28
C PRO A 7 19.88 36.00 -24.09
N ASP A 8 18.58 36.30 -24.20
CA ASP A 8 17.62 36.15 -23.09
C ASP A 8 16.43 35.25 -23.45
N THR A 9 16.71 33.98 -23.79
CA THR A 9 15.71 32.90 -23.66
C THR A 9 16.14 31.95 -22.55
N LYS A 10 15.70 32.23 -21.31
CA LYS A 10 15.71 31.23 -20.24
C LYS A 10 14.85 30.04 -20.69
N PRO A 11 15.35 28.78 -20.68
CA PRO A 11 14.51 27.65 -21.01
C PRO A 11 13.49 27.42 -19.87
N ALA A 12 12.24 27.21 -20.24
CA ALA A 12 11.16 26.79 -19.36
C ALA A 12 11.49 25.44 -18.69
N THR A 13 12.15 25.48 -17.54
CA THR A 13 12.63 24.29 -16.78
C THR A 13 11.91 24.11 -15.43
N ALA A 14 11.22 25.14 -14.94
CA ALA A 14 10.68 25.17 -13.57
C ALA A 14 9.52 24.17 -13.27
N PRO A 15 8.52 23.94 -14.16
CA PRO A 15 7.39 23.06 -13.84
C PRO A 15 7.77 21.58 -13.77
N GLU A 16 8.64 21.12 -14.68
CA GLU A 16 9.11 19.73 -14.71
C GLU A 16 10.04 19.41 -13.53
N GLU A 17 10.88 20.37 -13.13
CA GLU A 17 11.82 20.20 -12.03
C GLU A 17 11.10 20.14 -10.66
N GLN A 18 10.06 20.97 -10.46
CA GLN A 18 9.21 20.92 -9.27
C GLN A 18 8.41 19.60 -9.19
N GLY A 19 7.83 19.14 -10.31
CA GLY A 19 7.14 17.85 -10.38
C GLY A 19 8.07 16.66 -10.09
N SER A 20 9.34 16.75 -10.53
CA SER A 20 10.36 15.73 -10.26
C SER A 20 10.71 15.66 -8.77
N LYS A 21 10.92 16.81 -8.11
CA LYS A 21 11.25 16.90 -6.67
C LYS A 21 10.10 16.38 -5.79
N ALA A 22 8.85 16.70 -6.14
CA ALA A 22 7.68 16.19 -5.42
C ALA A 22 7.55 14.66 -5.53
N ARG A 23 7.72 14.10 -6.74
CA ARG A 23 7.68 12.64 -6.96
C ARG A 23 8.80 11.92 -6.21
N GLN A 24 9.98 12.53 -6.10
CA GLN A 24 11.09 11.99 -5.30
C GLN A 24 10.75 11.94 -3.81
N LEU A 25 10.20 13.02 -3.24
CA LEU A 25 9.78 13.07 -1.84
C LEU A 25 8.70 12.03 -1.51
N LEU A 26 7.82 11.75 -2.47
CA LEU A 26 6.79 10.71 -2.36
C LEU A 26 7.37 9.29 -2.45
N GLY A 27 8.66 9.12 -2.73
CA GLY A 27 9.33 7.83 -2.92
C GLY A 27 9.07 7.19 -4.28
N MET A 28 8.55 7.95 -5.26
CA MET A 28 8.24 7.46 -6.62
C MET A 28 9.45 7.48 -7.56
N LYS A 29 10.54 8.14 -7.17
CA LYS A 29 11.86 8.15 -7.84
C LYS A 29 12.96 8.17 -6.76
N GLY A 30 14.10 7.57 -7.04
CA GLY A 30 15.25 7.64 -6.13
C GLY A 30 15.84 9.06 -6.03
N ALA A 31 16.82 9.24 -5.14
CA ALA A 31 17.27 10.57 -4.76
C ALA A 31 17.99 11.28 -5.94
N ALA A 32 17.57 12.51 -6.27
CA ALA A 32 18.39 13.38 -7.10
C ALA A 32 19.70 13.65 -6.35
N GLY A 33 20.84 13.54 -7.05
CA GLY A 33 22.13 13.89 -6.48
C GLY A 33 22.08 15.32 -5.94
N GLY A 34 22.30 15.49 -4.62
CA GLY A 34 22.38 16.80 -3.97
C GLY A 34 21.29 17.15 -2.94
N GLU A 35 20.34 16.28 -2.59
CA GLU A 35 19.47 16.55 -1.44
C GLU A 35 20.24 16.39 -0.12
N THR A 36 20.43 17.49 0.60
CA THR A 36 21.22 17.53 1.85
C THR A 36 20.36 17.51 3.11
N SER A 37 19.04 17.70 2.98
CA SER A 37 18.14 17.72 4.14
C SER A 37 17.90 16.30 4.66
N ILE A 38 18.46 15.99 5.83
CA ILE A 38 18.26 14.69 6.49
C ILE A 38 16.77 14.37 6.68
N TRP A 39 15.93 15.36 6.99
CA TRP A 39 14.49 15.14 7.21
C TRP A 39 13.76 14.71 5.94
N LYS A 40 14.11 15.30 4.79
CA LYS A 40 13.55 14.88 3.50
C LYS A 40 14.02 13.49 3.11
N ILE A 41 15.27 13.15 3.39
CA ILE A 41 15.80 11.79 3.15
C ILE A 41 15.06 10.76 4.01
N ARG A 42 14.84 11.06 5.29
CA ARG A 42 14.06 10.20 6.19
C ARG A 42 12.63 10.02 5.68
N LEU A 43 11.99 11.10 5.24
CA LEU A 43 10.65 11.05 4.65
C LEU A 43 10.62 10.23 3.36
N GLN A 44 11.62 10.38 2.50
CA GLN A 44 11.74 9.62 1.26
C GLN A 44 11.84 8.12 1.52
N LEU A 45 12.60 7.68 2.55
CA LEU A 45 12.69 6.28 2.97
C LEU A 45 11.34 5.69 3.40
N MET A 46 10.42 6.53 3.89
CA MET A 46 9.09 6.09 4.31
C MET A 46 8.10 5.95 3.14
N LYS A 47 8.50 6.36 1.92
CA LYS A 47 7.71 6.31 0.67
C LYS A 47 6.25 6.75 0.84
N PRO A 48 5.97 8.05 1.07
CA PRO A 48 4.64 8.54 1.43
C PRO A 48 3.49 8.17 0.48
N ILE A 49 3.78 7.93 -0.80
CA ILE A 49 2.76 7.44 -1.74
C ILE A 49 2.10 6.14 -1.27
N THR A 50 2.85 5.31 -0.55
CA THR A 50 2.38 4.01 -0.05
C THR A 50 1.47 4.14 1.16
N TRP A 51 1.34 5.32 1.78
CA TRP A 51 0.47 5.52 2.95
C TRP A 51 -1.02 5.56 2.57
N ILE A 52 -1.31 6.00 1.34
CA ILE A 52 -2.69 6.23 0.86
C ILE A 52 -3.53 4.95 0.94
N PRO A 53 -3.06 3.78 0.43
CA PRO A 53 -3.80 2.52 0.59
C PRO A 53 -4.09 2.15 2.04
N LEU A 54 -3.14 2.35 2.97
CA LEU A 54 -3.34 1.99 4.38
C LEU A 54 -4.34 2.92 5.07
N ILE A 55 -4.26 4.22 4.79
CA ILE A 55 -5.25 5.19 5.27
C ILE A 55 -6.63 4.81 4.78
N TRP A 56 -6.76 4.42 3.50
CA TRP A 56 -8.03 3.95 2.96
C TRP A 56 -8.53 2.66 3.61
N GLY A 57 -7.64 1.71 3.89
CA GLY A 57 -7.96 0.51 4.66
C GLY A 57 -8.55 0.82 6.03
N VAL A 58 -7.99 1.81 6.75
CA VAL A 58 -8.54 2.28 8.03
C VAL A 58 -9.96 2.85 7.86
N VAL A 59 -10.22 3.63 6.79
CA VAL A 59 -11.58 4.13 6.49
C VAL A 59 -12.56 2.98 6.26
N CYS A 60 -12.16 1.98 5.47
CA CYS A 60 -13.00 0.80 5.21
C CYS A 60 -13.26 0.01 6.49
N GLY A 61 -12.25 -0.11 7.35
CA GLY A 61 -12.35 -0.68 8.69
C GLY A 61 -13.37 0.04 9.55
N ALA A 62 -13.23 1.36 9.70
CA ALA A 62 -14.15 2.18 10.48
C ALA A 62 -15.58 2.08 9.94
N ALA A 63 -15.78 2.12 8.62
CA ALA A 63 -17.09 1.91 8.00
C ALA A 63 -17.68 0.52 8.33
N SER A 64 -16.85 -0.53 8.29
CA SER A 64 -17.28 -1.90 8.58
C SER A 64 -17.62 -2.19 10.02
N SER A 65 -17.18 -1.36 10.97
CA SER A 65 -17.54 -1.51 12.37
C SER A 65 -19.03 -1.23 12.63
N GLY A 66 -19.64 -0.37 11.81
CA GLY A 66 -20.97 0.21 12.07
C GLY A 66 -21.03 1.16 13.27
N GLY A 67 -19.94 1.30 14.04
CA GLY A 67 -19.91 2.05 15.30
C GLY A 67 -19.25 3.43 15.23
N TYR A 68 -18.71 3.84 14.08
CA TYR A 68 -18.17 5.18 13.89
C TYR A 68 -19.28 6.23 13.94
N VAL A 69 -19.17 7.21 14.84
CA VAL A 69 -20.10 8.33 14.95
C VAL A 69 -19.45 9.62 14.44
N TRP A 70 -20.20 10.40 13.65
CA TRP A 70 -19.72 11.70 13.19
C TRP A 70 -19.59 12.69 14.37
N GLY A 71 -18.37 12.80 14.89
CA GLY A 71 -18.01 13.67 15.98
C GLY A 71 -16.50 13.90 16.03
N VAL A 72 -16.08 14.91 16.81
CA VAL A 72 -14.66 15.29 16.91
C VAL A 72 -13.82 14.15 17.48
N GLU A 73 -14.34 13.41 18.47
CA GLU A 73 -13.61 12.33 19.12
C GLU A 73 -13.27 11.19 18.16
N ASP A 74 -14.29 10.62 17.51
CA ASP A 74 -14.10 9.50 16.57
C ASP A 74 -13.29 9.92 15.34
N PHE A 75 -13.47 11.16 14.87
CA PHE A 75 -12.62 11.73 13.84
C PHE A 75 -11.14 11.74 14.27
N LEU A 76 -10.84 12.18 15.49
CA LEU A 76 -9.46 12.20 16.00
C LEU A 76 -8.90 10.79 16.22
N LYS A 77 -9.72 9.83 16.69
CA LYS A 77 -9.33 8.41 16.78
C LYS A 77 -8.99 7.85 15.40
N ALA A 78 -9.84 8.08 14.41
CA ALA A 78 -9.61 7.63 13.03
C ALA A 78 -8.34 8.26 12.44
N MET A 79 -8.15 9.57 12.60
CA MET A 79 -6.94 10.26 12.15
C MET A 79 -5.67 9.74 12.83
N THR A 80 -5.75 9.41 14.11
CA THR A 80 -4.63 8.82 14.86
C THR A 80 -4.33 7.40 14.38
N CYS A 81 -5.35 6.61 14.04
CA CYS A 81 -5.19 5.28 13.44
C CYS A 81 -4.64 5.35 12.02
N MET A 82 -4.98 6.38 11.25
CA MET A 82 -4.39 6.67 9.94
C MET A 82 -2.91 7.06 10.05
N LEU A 83 -2.54 7.86 11.06
CA LEU A 83 -1.14 8.18 11.38
C LEU A 83 -0.34 6.93 11.76
N LEU A 84 -0.93 6.05 12.58
CA LEU A 84 -0.35 4.76 12.92
C LEU A 84 -0.13 3.92 11.66
N SER A 85 -1.19 3.63 10.91
CA SER A 85 -1.14 2.68 9.79
C SER A 85 -0.31 3.18 8.62
N GLY A 86 -0.46 4.44 8.23
CA GLY A 86 0.29 5.05 7.14
C GLY A 86 1.72 5.40 7.58
N PRO A 87 2.00 6.66 7.99
CA PRO A 87 3.35 7.12 8.29
C PRO A 87 4.18 6.21 9.20
N LEU A 88 3.64 5.75 10.33
CA LEU A 88 4.45 5.00 11.30
C LEU A 88 4.72 3.56 10.86
N LEU A 89 3.69 2.75 10.65
CA LEU A 89 3.85 1.32 10.32
C LEU A 89 4.27 1.09 8.88
N THR A 90 3.72 1.84 7.92
CA THR A 90 4.18 1.76 6.53
C THR A 90 5.57 2.35 6.39
N GLY A 91 5.85 3.49 7.06
CA GLY A 91 7.20 4.05 7.08
C GLY A 91 8.22 3.08 7.68
N TYR A 92 7.88 2.36 8.76
CA TYR A 92 8.70 1.29 9.32
C TYR A 92 8.96 0.21 8.27
N THR A 93 7.90 -0.27 7.62
CA THR A 93 7.96 -1.34 6.62
C THR A 93 8.86 -0.96 5.44
N GLN A 94 8.70 0.25 4.89
CA GLN A 94 9.48 0.73 3.75
C GLN A 94 10.94 0.99 4.12
N THR A 95 11.19 1.61 5.26
CA THR A 95 12.57 1.87 5.73
C THR A 95 13.31 0.56 6.03
N LEU A 96 12.62 -0.40 6.64
CA LEU A 96 13.17 -1.74 6.91
C LEU A 96 13.47 -2.49 5.62
N ASN A 97 12.59 -2.37 4.62
CA ASN A 97 12.79 -3.00 3.32
C ASN A 97 14.05 -2.49 2.61
N ASP A 98 14.19 -1.16 2.50
CA ASP A 98 15.37 -0.52 1.91
C ASP A 98 16.65 -0.86 2.70
N PHE A 99 16.58 -0.96 4.04
CA PHE A 99 17.71 -1.35 4.88
C PHE A 99 18.24 -2.75 4.56
N TYR A 100 17.36 -3.73 4.35
CA TYR A 100 17.74 -5.10 4.01
C TYR A 100 18.06 -5.31 2.53
N ASP A 101 17.69 -4.35 1.67
CA ASP A 101 18.02 -4.38 0.24
C ASP A 101 19.20 -3.52 -0.14
N ARG A 102 19.79 -2.75 0.78
CA ARG A 102 20.91 -1.83 0.51
C ARG A 102 22.04 -2.40 -0.36
N GLU A 103 22.35 -3.69 -0.26
CA GLU A 103 23.40 -4.35 -1.06
C GLU A 103 22.92 -4.64 -2.50
N ILE A 104 21.66 -5.03 -2.66
CA ILE A 104 21.01 -5.23 -3.97
C ILE A 104 20.79 -3.88 -4.64
N ASP A 105 20.29 -2.90 -3.88
CA ASP A 105 20.07 -1.54 -4.33
C ASP A 105 21.37 -0.84 -4.71
N ALA A 106 22.51 -1.17 -4.08
CA ALA A 106 23.81 -0.64 -4.50
C ALA A 106 24.20 -1.05 -5.94
N ILE A 107 23.66 -2.17 -6.43
CA ILE A 107 23.90 -2.65 -7.80
C ILE A 107 22.86 -2.04 -8.75
N ASN A 108 21.57 -2.11 -8.40
CA ASN A 108 20.50 -1.75 -9.31
C ASN A 108 20.17 -0.25 -9.32
N GLU A 109 20.21 0.36 -8.14
CA GLU A 109 19.77 1.74 -7.91
C GLU A 109 20.73 2.48 -6.96
N PRO A 110 22.02 2.65 -7.34
CA PRO A 110 23.08 3.15 -6.46
C PRO A 110 22.82 4.57 -5.92
N TYR A 111 21.89 5.29 -6.55
CA TYR A 111 21.45 6.63 -6.20
C TYR A 111 20.40 6.66 -5.06
N ARG A 112 19.92 5.51 -4.58
CA ARG A 112 19.02 5.45 -3.41
C ARG A 112 19.70 5.97 -2.15
N PRO A 113 18.94 6.44 -1.13
CA PRO A 113 19.53 7.10 0.03
C PRO A 113 20.56 6.28 0.82
N ILE A 114 20.32 4.98 1.01
CA ILE A 114 21.22 4.12 1.78
C ILE A 114 22.48 3.76 0.96
N PRO A 115 22.37 3.25 -0.30
CA PRO A 115 23.56 2.89 -1.08
C PRO A 115 24.44 4.08 -1.47
N SER A 116 23.84 5.24 -1.74
CA SER A 116 24.58 6.46 -2.09
C SER A 116 25.34 7.07 -0.90
N GLY A 117 25.09 6.59 0.32
CA GLY A 117 25.65 7.17 1.54
C GLY A 117 25.01 8.50 1.97
N ALA A 118 23.89 8.91 1.35
CA ALA A 118 23.17 10.13 1.72
C ALA A 118 22.63 10.09 3.17
N ILE A 119 22.42 8.89 3.71
CA ILE A 119 22.11 8.65 5.12
C ILE A 119 22.96 7.48 5.64
N SER A 120 23.50 7.61 6.85
CA SER A 120 24.34 6.55 7.41
C SER A 120 23.50 5.38 7.92
N VAL A 121 24.05 4.17 7.85
CA VAL A 121 23.38 2.94 8.33
C VAL A 121 22.88 3.08 9.79
N PRO A 122 23.67 3.63 10.75
CA PRO A 122 23.16 3.88 12.10
C PRO A 122 21.94 4.81 12.13
N GLN A 123 21.89 5.86 11.30
CA GLN A 123 20.75 6.77 11.24
C GLN A 123 19.48 6.10 10.70
N VAL A 124 19.63 5.16 9.76
CA VAL A 124 18.51 4.32 9.26
C VAL A 124 18.02 3.39 10.36
N VAL A 125 18.92 2.73 11.09
CA VAL A 125 18.55 1.88 12.24
C VAL A 125 17.83 2.69 13.31
N THR A 126 18.31 3.89 13.65
CA THR A 126 17.58 4.80 14.56
C THR A 126 16.17 5.09 14.06
N GLN A 127 15.99 5.32 12.75
CA GLN A 127 14.66 5.56 12.18
C GLN A 127 13.74 4.35 12.37
N ILE A 128 14.24 3.15 12.06
CA ILE A 128 13.49 1.91 12.22
C ILE A 128 13.04 1.74 13.67
N LEU A 129 13.95 1.94 14.63
CA LEU A 129 13.64 1.83 16.06
C LEU A 129 12.65 2.89 16.54
N VAL A 130 12.79 4.14 16.07
CA VAL A 130 11.86 5.23 16.40
C VAL A 130 10.47 4.95 15.83
N LEU A 131 10.36 4.52 14.57
CA LEU A 131 9.07 4.19 13.95
C LEU A 131 8.42 2.98 14.63
N LEU A 132 9.19 1.94 14.94
CA LEU A 132 8.72 0.77 15.67
C LEU A 132 8.21 1.13 17.07
N GLY A 133 9.02 1.85 17.85
CA GLY A 133 8.66 2.29 19.20
C GLY A 133 7.46 3.23 19.21
N SER A 134 7.38 4.14 18.24
CA SER A 134 6.25 5.08 18.10
C SER A 134 4.98 4.34 17.68
N GLY A 135 5.07 3.36 16.77
CA GLY A 135 3.95 2.52 16.38
C GLY A 135 3.41 1.71 17.56
N ILE A 136 4.28 1.02 18.30
CA ILE A 136 3.91 0.30 19.52
C ILE A 136 3.26 1.24 20.54
N GLY A 137 3.90 2.37 20.86
CA GLY A 137 3.37 3.33 21.82
C GLY A 137 2.01 3.89 21.41
N LEU A 138 1.85 4.31 20.15
CA LEU A 138 0.60 4.88 19.66
C LEU A 138 -0.52 3.84 19.58
N SER A 139 -0.21 2.59 19.21
CA SER A 139 -1.19 1.50 19.20
C SER A 139 -1.74 1.20 20.60
N TYR A 140 -0.87 1.18 21.62
CA TYR A 140 -1.29 1.04 23.01
C TYR A 140 -2.14 2.24 23.47
N LEU A 141 -1.78 3.46 23.09
CA LEU A 141 -2.59 4.65 23.39
C LEU A 141 -3.98 4.57 22.75
N LEU A 142 -4.07 4.06 21.51
CA LEU A 142 -5.35 3.82 20.85
C LEU A 142 -6.19 2.76 21.57
N ASP A 143 -5.60 1.66 22.03
CA ASP A 143 -6.32 0.67 22.86
C ASP A 143 -6.90 1.31 24.14
N ARG A 144 -6.11 2.14 24.82
CA ARG A 144 -6.57 2.85 26.03
C ARG A 144 -7.65 3.89 25.72
N TRP A 145 -7.55 4.60 24.60
CA TRP A 145 -8.52 5.62 24.20
C TRP A 145 -9.83 5.00 23.71
N ALA A 146 -9.78 3.88 22.99
CA ALA A 146 -10.97 3.15 22.57
C ALA A 146 -11.61 2.33 23.70
N GLY A 147 -10.93 2.20 24.84
CA GLY A 147 -11.45 1.48 26.01
C GLY A 147 -11.40 -0.03 25.85
N HIS A 148 -10.43 -0.57 25.10
CA HIS A 148 -10.31 -2.00 24.89
C HIS A 148 -9.86 -2.74 26.17
N ASP A 149 -10.57 -3.82 26.51
CA ASP A 149 -10.19 -4.73 27.59
C ASP A 149 -8.95 -5.56 27.22
N PHE A 150 -8.87 -5.97 25.95
CA PHE A 150 -7.72 -6.66 25.36
C PHE A 150 -7.02 -5.73 24.36
N PRO A 151 -5.68 -5.58 24.39
CA PRO A 151 -4.97 -4.60 23.58
C PRO A 151 -4.83 -5.04 22.11
N VAL A 152 -5.95 -5.08 21.40
CA VAL A 152 -6.06 -5.57 20.01
C VAL A 152 -5.25 -4.72 19.05
N MET A 153 -5.19 -3.39 19.22
CA MET A 153 -4.42 -2.50 18.35
C MET A 153 -2.92 -2.75 18.49
N LEU A 154 -2.45 -2.95 19.73
CA LEU A 154 -1.07 -3.33 20.01
C LEU A 154 -0.72 -4.69 19.39
N VAL A 155 -1.59 -5.70 19.54
CA VAL A 155 -1.37 -7.02 18.95
C VAL A 155 -1.30 -6.94 17.43
N LEU A 156 -2.25 -6.25 16.79
CA LEU A 156 -2.23 -6.02 15.34
C LEU A 156 -0.95 -5.31 14.89
N THR A 157 -0.49 -4.32 15.66
CA THR A 157 0.75 -3.59 15.37
C THR A 157 1.98 -4.49 15.46
N VAL A 158 2.11 -5.28 16.52
CA VAL A 158 3.24 -6.21 16.70
C VAL A 158 3.25 -7.27 15.60
N VAL A 159 2.10 -7.85 15.27
CA VAL A 159 1.96 -8.83 14.18
C VAL A 159 2.29 -8.19 12.83
N GLY A 160 1.78 -6.98 12.55
CA GLY A 160 2.10 -6.25 11.32
C GLY A 160 3.59 -5.94 11.19
N CYS A 161 4.24 -5.47 12.26
CA CYS A 161 5.69 -5.25 12.29
C CYS A 161 6.48 -6.54 12.10
N PHE A 162 6.01 -7.66 12.65
CA PHE A 162 6.61 -8.97 12.44
C PHE A 162 6.46 -9.44 10.98
N ILE A 163 5.29 -9.28 10.37
CA ILE A 163 5.05 -9.58 8.95
C ILE A 163 5.98 -8.75 8.07
N ALA A 164 6.10 -7.44 8.32
CA ALA A 164 7.03 -6.56 7.61
C ALA A 164 8.50 -6.98 7.76
N TYR A 165 8.87 -7.48 8.95
CA TYR A 165 10.20 -8.04 9.19
C TYR A 165 10.43 -9.31 8.37
N ILE A 166 9.57 -10.33 8.47
CA ILE A 166 9.76 -11.59 7.74
C ILE A 166 9.62 -11.42 6.22
N TYR A 167 8.94 -10.36 5.76
CA TYR A 167 8.89 -9.99 4.35
C TYR A 167 10.26 -9.54 3.82
N SER A 168 11.00 -8.76 4.62
CA SER A 168 12.24 -8.08 4.18
C SER A 168 13.53 -8.76 4.64
N ALA A 169 13.53 -9.35 5.83
CA ALA A 169 14.70 -9.84 6.55
C ALA A 169 14.88 -11.37 6.43
N PRO A 170 16.13 -11.88 6.45
CA PRO A 170 16.40 -13.31 6.66
C PRO A 170 15.87 -13.81 8.01
N PRO A 171 15.55 -15.12 8.15
CA PRO A 171 15.77 -16.19 7.17
C PRO A 171 14.63 -16.36 6.15
N LEU A 172 13.45 -15.80 6.39
CA LEU A 172 12.27 -16.05 5.54
C LEU A 172 12.25 -15.21 4.26
N LYS A 173 12.52 -13.90 4.38
CA LYS A 173 12.56 -12.92 3.28
C LYS A 173 11.47 -13.17 2.22
N LEU A 174 10.19 -13.16 2.63
CA LEU A 174 9.03 -13.64 1.83
C LEU A 174 8.96 -13.04 0.43
N LYS A 175 9.44 -11.81 0.23
CA LYS A 175 9.49 -11.15 -1.08
C LYS A 175 10.30 -11.88 -2.14
N GLN A 176 11.14 -12.85 -1.77
CA GLN A 176 11.81 -13.73 -2.73
C GLN A 176 10.86 -14.75 -3.39
N ASN A 177 9.69 -14.99 -2.80
CA ASN A 177 8.65 -15.85 -3.33
C ASN A 177 7.51 -14.98 -3.89
N GLY A 178 7.27 -15.03 -5.20
CA GLY A 178 6.26 -14.19 -5.86
C GLY A 178 4.83 -14.39 -5.38
N TRP A 179 4.46 -15.56 -4.85
CA TRP A 179 3.11 -15.78 -4.30
C TRP A 179 3.00 -15.26 -2.86
N LEU A 180 3.89 -15.73 -1.99
CA LEU A 180 3.85 -15.35 -0.57
C LEU A 180 4.16 -13.87 -0.35
N GLY A 181 5.13 -13.33 -1.10
CA GLY A 181 5.46 -11.91 -1.11
C GLY A 181 4.27 -11.06 -1.54
N ASN A 182 3.66 -11.37 -2.68
CA ASN A 182 2.54 -10.58 -3.19
C ASN A 182 1.29 -10.71 -2.34
N TYR A 183 1.02 -11.88 -1.76
CA TYR A 183 -0.07 -12.02 -0.80
C TYR A 183 0.18 -11.23 0.49
N ALA A 184 1.38 -11.33 1.06
CA ALA A 184 1.73 -10.57 2.27
C ALA A 184 1.61 -9.06 2.01
N LEU A 185 2.04 -8.58 0.85
CA LEU A 185 1.89 -7.19 0.43
C LEU A 185 0.40 -6.82 0.26
N GLY A 186 -0.39 -7.64 -0.43
CA GLY A 186 -1.83 -7.42 -0.59
C GLY A 186 -2.61 -7.40 0.73
N ALA A 187 -2.34 -8.36 1.62
CA ALA A 187 -2.90 -8.42 2.98
C ALA A 187 -2.49 -7.22 3.82
N SER A 188 -1.26 -6.72 3.65
CA SER A 188 -0.82 -5.49 4.34
C SER A 188 -1.59 -4.26 3.89
N TYR A 189 -2.03 -4.18 2.63
CA TYR A 189 -2.81 -3.05 2.11
C TYR A 189 -4.30 -3.12 2.39
N ILE A 190 -4.85 -4.33 2.55
CA ILE A 190 -6.30 -4.54 2.71
C ILE A 190 -6.62 -4.96 4.14
N ALA A 191 -6.22 -6.17 4.55
CA ALA A 191 -6.69 -6.77 5.80
C ALA A 191 -6.19 -6.04 7.06
N LEU A 192 -4.88 -5.82 7.19
CA LEU A 192 -4.30 -5.23 8.41
C LEU A 192 -4.83 -3.83 8.77
N PRO A 193 -4.81 -2.83 7.87
CA PRO A 193 -5.35 -1.50 8.18
C PRO A 193 -6.87 -1.52 8.37
N TRP A 194 -7.57 -2.43 7.70
CA TRP A 194 -9.00 -2.63 7.88
C TRP A 194 -9.31 -3.15 9.29
N TRP A 195 -8.56 -4.13 9.77
CA TRP A 195 -8.71 -4.64 11.14
C TRP A 195 -8.45 -3.56 12.17
N ALA A 196 -7.41 -2.74 11.97
CA ALA A 196 -7.11 -1.61 12.83
C ALA A 196 -8.27 -0.59 12.87
N GLY A 197 -8.81 -0.22 11.71
CA GLY A 197 -9.96 0.69 11.64
C GLY A 197 -11.23 0.09 12.24
N HIS A 198 -11.51 -1.20 12.01
CA HIS A 198 -12.70 -1.86 12.53
C HIS A 198 -12.64 -2.01 14.05
N ALA A 199 -11.50 -2.50 14.57
CA ALA A 199 -11.30 -2.72 16.00
C ALA A 199 -11.43 -1.44 16.82
N LEU A 200 -11.14 -0.28 16.24
CA LEU A 200 -11.20 1.00 16.95
C LEU A 200 -12.63 1.48 17.24
N PHE A 201 -13.61 1.01 16.47
CA PHE A 201 -15.00 1.47 16.51
C PHE A 201 -16.01 0.32 16.68
N GLY A 202 -15.53 -0.93 16.82
CA GLY A 202 -16.34 -2.13 16.95
C GLY A 202 -15.51 -3.33 17.37
N THR A 203 -16.14 -4.50 17.51
CA THR A 203 -15.42 -5.71 17.93
C THR A 203 -14.88 -6.44 16.71
N LEU A 204 -13.56 -6.67 16.65
CA LEU A 204 -12.97 -7.42 15.55
C LEU A 204 -13.33 -8.90 15.63
N THR A 205 -14.36 -9.30 14.88
CA THR A 205 -14.84 -10.68 14.84
C THR A 205 -14.02 -11.56 13.85
N PRO A 206 -13.97 -12.90 14.06
CA PRO A 206 -13.38 -13.81 13.10
C PRO A 206 -13.98 -13.69 11.68
N THR A 207 -15.28 -13.38 11.57
CA THR A 207 -15.95 -13.17 10.29
C THR A 207 -15.33 -12.01 9.53
N VAL A 208 -15.17 -10.84 10.17
CA VAL A 208 -14.52 -9.67 9.55
C VAL A 208 -13.09 -10.01 9.13
N MET A 209 -12.35 -10.72 9.99
CA MET A 209 -10.99 -11.15 9.68
C MET A 209 -10.91 -12.06 8.46
N VAL A 210 -11.75 -13.09 8.38
CA VAL A 210 -11.77 -14.05 7.27
C VAL A 210 -12.20 -13.37 5.98
N VAL A 211 -13.28 -12.58 5.99
CA VAL A 211 -13.79 -11.88 4.81
C VAL A 211 -12.75 -10.94 4.23
N THR A 212 -12.06 -10.17 5.07
CA THR A 212 -11.04 -9.22 4.62
C THR A 212 -9.72 -9.91 4.22
N LEU A 213 -9.36 -11.05 4.80
CA LEU A 213 -8.25 -11.89 4.31
C LEU A 213 -8.56 -12.48 2.93
N ILE A 214 -9.79 -12.93 2.71
CA ILE A 214 -10.25 -13.37 1.40
C ILE A 214 -10.20 -12.20 0.41
N TYR A 215 -10.73 -11.03 0.79
CA TYR A 215 -10.68 -9.85 -0.08
C TYR A 215 -9.25 -9.42 -0.38
N SER A 216 -8.30 -9.64 0.54
CA SER A 216 -6.90 -9.27 0.33
C SER A 216 -6.19 -10.02 -0.80
N PHE A 217 -6.76 -11.12 -1.30
CA PHE A 217 -6.30 -11.74 -2.55
C PHE A 217 -6.50 -10.82 -3.77
N ALA A 218 -7.46 -9.90 -3.76
CA ALA A 218 -7.50 -8.82 -4.76
C ALA A 218 -6.28 -7.90 -4.65
N GLY A 219 -5.79 -7.66 -3.42
CA GLY A 219 -4.56 -6.94 -3.14
C GLY A 219 -3.30 -7.65 -3.67
N LEU A 220 -3.30 -8.99 -3.74
CA LEU A 220 -2.26 -9.75 -4.43
C LEU A 220 -2.19 -9.33 -5.89
N GLY A 221 -3.33 -9.20 -6.58
CA GLY A 221 -3.40 -8.71 -7.96
C GLY A 221 -2.74 -7.34 -8.13
N ILE A 222 -3.02 -6.39 -7.22
CA ILE A 222 -2.36 -5.07 -7.19
C ILE A 222 -0.84 -5.21 -7.01
N ALA A 223 -0.39 -6.11 -6.14
CA ALA A 223 1.03 -6.36 -5.93
C ALA A 223 1.71 -6.88 -7.21
N VAL A 224 1.08 -7.79 -7.96
CA VAL A 224 1.61 -8.28 -9.26
C VAL A 224 1.85 -7.14 -10.23
N VAL A 225 1.00 -6.12 -10.24
CA VAL A 225 1.13 -4.96 -11.15
C VAL A 225 2.45 -4.23 -10.92
N ASN A 226 2.90 -4.16 -9.65
CA ASN A 226 4.17 -3.52 -9.32
C ASN A 226 5.37 -4.34 -9.81
N ASP A 227 5.26 -5.68 -9.85
CA ASP A 227 6.32 -6.56 -10.36
C ASP A 227 6.56 -6.37 -11.87
N PHE A 228 5.59 -5.86 -12.64
CA PHE A 228 5.80 -5.57 -14.07
C PHE A 228 6.85 -4.50 -14.32
N LYS A 229 7.08 -3.60 -13.36
CA LYS A 229 8.13 -2.58 -13.46
C LYS A 229 9.53 -3.15 -13.26
N SER A 230 9.64 -4.27 -12.54
CA SER A 230 10.91 -4.87 -12.13
C SER A 230 11.26 -6.17 -12.83
N VAL A 231 10.43 -6.69 -13.74
CA VAL A 231 10.59 -8.04 -14.35
C VAL A 231 12.02 -8.34 -14.83
N GLU A 232 12.65 -7.40 -15.54
CA GLU A 232 14.00 -7.63 -16.07
C GLU A 232 15.06 -7.61 -14.97
N GLY A 233 14.93 -6.73 -13.97
CA GLY A 233 15.81 -6.72 -12.80
C GLY A 233 15.64 -7.97 -11.93
N ASP A 234 14.39 -8.37 -11.68
CA ASP A 234 14.05 -9.58 -10.91
C ASP A 234 14.65 -10.84 -11.56
N ARG A 235 14.59 -10.92 -12.90
CA ARG A 235 15.19 -12.02 -13.66
C ARG A 235 16.72 -12.08 -13.46
N GLN A 236 17.40 -10.94 -13.51
CA GLN A 236 18.86 -10.87 -13.33
C GLN A 236 19.29 -11.24 -11.90
N LEU A 237 18.44 -10.94 -10.91
CA LEU A 237 18.67 -11.24 -9.49
C LEU A 237 18.22 -12.65 -9.08
N GLY A 238 17.62 -13.43 -10.00
CA GLY A 238 17.08 -14.75 -9.70
C GLY A 238 15.86 -14.74 -8.79
N LEU A 239 15.13 -13.61 -8.71
CA LEU A 239 13.89 -13.50 -7.96
C LEU A 239 12.75 -14.22 -8.68
N LYS A 240 11.88 -14.87 -7.92
CA LYS A 240 10.75 -15.65 -8.44
C LYS A 240 9.46 -14.83 -8.44
N SER A 241 9.48 -13.62 -9.03
CA SER A 241 8.26 -12.81 -9.19
C SER A 241 7.32 -13.45 -10.22
N LEU A 242 6.02 -13.18 -10.13
CA LEU A 242 5.03 -13.85 -11.01
C LEU A 242 5.27 -13.59 -12.50
N PRO A 243 5.62 -12.36 -12.95
CA PRO A 243 5.94 -12.12 -14.36
C PRO A 243 7.20 -12.87 -14.83
N VAL A 244 8.17 -13.12 -13.94
CA VAL A 244 9.36 -13.91 -14.26
C VAL A 244 9.02 -15.40 -14.38
N MET A 245 8.18 -15.93 -13.48
CA MET A 245 7.82 -17.36 -13.46
C MET A 245 6.84 -17.76 -14.57
N PHE A 246 5.84 -16.92 -14.85
CA PHE A 246 4.72 -17.26 -15.74
C PHE A 246 4.70 -16.48 -17.05
N GLY A 247 5.61 -15.51 -17.20
CA GLY A 247 5.61 -14.56 -18.31
C GLY A 247 4.61 -13.41 -18.11
N VAL A 248 4.86 -12.31 -18.82
CA VAL A 248 4.09 -11.06 -18.72
C VAL A 248 2.59 -11.28 -18.98
N GLY A 249 2.23 -12.00 -20.04
CA GLY A 249 0.82 -12.23 -20.41
C GLY A 249 0.05 -13.02 -19.35
N THR A 250 0.61 -14.13 -18.87
CA THR A 250 -0.04 -14.96 -17.83
C THR A 250 -0.12 -14.21 -16.51
N ALA A 251 0.94 -13.51 -16.10
CA ALA A 251 0.93 -12.71 -14.89
C ALA A 251 -0.11 -11.57 -14.95
N ALA A 252 -0.37 -11.02 -16.14
CA ALA A 252 -1.36 -9.97 -16.32
C ALA A 252 -2.77 -10.53 -16.13
N TRP A 253 -3.04 -11.73 -16.65
CA TRP A 253 -4.27 -12.46 -16.37
C TRP A 253 -4.43 -12.83 -14.90
N ILE A 254 -3.38 -13.30 -14.23
CA ILE A 254 -3.41 -13.56 -12.78
C ILE A 254 -3.79 -12.30 -12.02
N CYS A 255 -3.19 -11.16 -12.35
CA CYS A 255 -3.49 -9.88 -11.73
C CYS A 255 -4.99 -9.54 -11.80
N VAL A 256 -5.55 -9.49 -13.02
CA VAL A 256 -6.94 -9.04 -13.21
C VAL A 256 -7.94 -10.04 -12.64
N LEU A 257 -7.70 -11.34 -12.83
CA LEU A 257 -8.57 -12.39 -12.29
C LEU A 257 -8.59 -12.40 -10.77
N MET A 258 -7.45 -12.19 -10.11
CA MET A 258 -7.42 -12.09 -8.64
C MET A 258 -8.19 -10.87 -8.14
N ILE A 259 -8.18 -9.76 -8.87
CA ILE A 259 -8.96 -8.58 -8.48
C ILE A 259 -10.47 -8.87 -8.66
N ASP A 260 -10.87 -9.33 -9.84
CA ASP A 260 -12.29 -9.43 -10.17
C ASP A 260 -12.98 -10.61 -9.49
N ILE A 261 -12.34 -11.79 -9.42
CA ILE A 261 -12.92 -12.98 -8.77
C ILE A 261 -13.20 -12.69 -7.30
N PHE A 262 -12.25 -12.06 -6.60
CA PHE A 262 -12.42 -11.78 -5.18
C PHE A 262 -13.39 -10.62 -4.94
N GLN A 263 -13.44 -9.60 -5.81
CA GLN A 263 -14.45 -8.55 -5.71
C GLN A 263 -15.87 -9.07 -5.98
N VAL A 264 -16.05 -9.93 -6.99
CA VAL A 264 -17.32 -10.63 -7.25
C VAL A 264 -17.66 -11.61 -6.11
N GLY A 265 -16.66 -12.29 -5.55
CA GLY A 265 -16.81 -13.16 -4.40
C GLY A 265 -17.35 -12.41 -3.17
N ILE A 266 -16.83 -11.21 -2.91
CA ILE A 266 -17.37 -10.33 -1.87
C ILE A 266 -18.80 -9.91 -2.18
N ALA A 267 -19.13 -9.60 -3.44
CA ALA A 267 -20.53 -9.31 -3.81
C ALA A 267 -21.45 -10.51 -3.51
N GLY A 268 -21.00 -11.73 -3.82
CA GLY A 268 -21.71 -12.97 -3.47
C GLY A 268 -21.89 -13.15 -1.95
N TYR A 269 -20.85 -12.83 -1.17
CA TYR A 269 -20.96 -12.80 0.29
C TYR A 269 -21.99 -11.76 0.76
N LEU A 270 -22.00 -10.54 0.21
CA LEU A 270 -22.99 -9.51 0.54
C LEU A 270 -24.43 -9.95 0.23
N VAL A 271 -24.65 -10.68 -0.87
CA VAL A 271 -25.97 -11.30 -1.14
C VAL A 271 -26.35 -12.30 -0.06
N SER A 272 -25.39 -13.11 0.41
CA SER A 272 -25.65 -14.15 1.43
C SER A 272 -26.06 -13.59 2.79
N ILE A 273 -25.66 -12.35 3.10
CA ILE A 273 -26.03 -11.61 4.32
C ILE A 273 -27.18 -10.62 4.10
N HIS A 274 -27.90 -10.74 2.98
CA HIS A 274 -29.04 -9.90 2.61
C HIS A 274 -28.73 -8.41 2.36
N GLU A 275 -27.51 -8.07 1.93
CA GLU A 275 -27.10 -6.72 1.54
C GLU A 275 -27.16 -6.54 0.00
N GLN A 276 -28.33 -6.73 -0.61
CA GLN A 276 -28.47 -6.79 -2.07
C GLN A 276 -28.12 -5.48 -2.77
N LEU A 277 -28.41 -4.33 -2.14
CA LEU A 277 -28.08 -3.03 -2.70
C LEU A 277 -26.56 -2.86 -2.83
N TYR A 278 -25.81 -3.13 -1.75
CA TYR A 278 -24.35 -3.04 -1.75
C TYR A 278 -23.71 -4.07 -2.67
N ALA A 279 -24.24 -5.29 -2.71
CA ALA A 279 -23.80 -6.31 -3.67
C ALA A 279 -23.98 -5.84 -5.12
N THR A 280 -25.12 -5.22 -5.43
CA THR A 280 -25.40 -4.68 -6.77
C THR A 280 -24.44 -3.55 -7.12
N ILE A 281 -24.21 -2.61 -6.20
CA ILE A 281 -23.22 -1.53 -6.39
C ILE A 281 -21.83 -2.13 -6.66
N LEU A 282 -21.42 -3.13 -5.88
CA LEU A 282 -20.12 -3.76 -6.04
C LEU A 282 -19.97 -4.44 -7.41
N LEU A 283 -21.00 -5.13 -7.89
CA LEU A 283 -21.03 -5.73 -9.24
C LEU A 283 -21.01 -4.66 -10.34
N LEU A 284 -21.71 -3.54 -10.16
CA LEU A 284 -21.67 -2.42 -11.10
C LEU A 284 -20.28 -1.78 -11.18
N LEU A 285 -19.51 -1.76 -10.09
CA LEU A 285 -18.11 -1.30 -10.09
C LEU A 285 -17.16 -2.25 -10.84
N VAL A 286 -17.47 -3.55 -10.90
CA VAL A 286 -16.66 -4.54 -11.62
C VAL A 286 -16.72 -4.33 -13.14
N ILE A 287 -17.84 -3.82 -13.68
CA ILE A 287 -18.02 -3.59 -15.12
C ILE A 287 -16.96 -2.62 -15.70
N PRO A 288 -16.84 -1.37 -15.22
CA PRO A 288 -15.81 -0.46 -15.70
C PRO A 288 -14.40 -0.93 -15.34
N GLN A 289 -14.24 -1.67 -14.23
CA GLN A 289 -12.95 -2.27 -13.85
C GLN A 289 -12.43 -3.25 -14.91
N ILE A 290 -13.25 -4.24 -15.30
CA ILE A 290 -12.90 -5.20 -16.37
C ILE A 290 -12.67 -4.48 -17.70
N THR A 291 -13.50 -3.48 -18.00
CA THR A 291 -13.37 -2.69 -19.23
C THR A 291 -12.01 -2.00 -19.31
N PHE A 292 -11.57 -1.34 -18.22
CA PHE A 292 -10.28 -0.66 -18.19
C PHE A 292 -9.09 -1.60 -18.03
N GLN A 293 -9.25 -2.75 -17.39
CA GLN A 293 -8.25 -3.81 -17.41
C GLN A 293 -7.98 -4.31 -18.83
N ASP A 294 -9.01 -4.57 -19.64
CA ASP A 294 -8.82 -4.96 -21.04
C ASP A 294 -8.18 -3.81 -21.85
N MET A 295 -8.78 -2.62 -21.79
CA MET A 295 -8.36 -1.49 -22.62
C MET A 295 -6.94 -1.00 -22.31
N TYR A 296 -6.58 -0.95 -21.03
CA TYR A 296 -5.36 -0.28 -20.56
C TYR A 296 -4.36 -1.22 -19.90
N PHE A 297 -4.60 -2.51 -19.74
CA PHE A 297 -3.60 -3.39 -19.14
C PHE A 297 -3.32 -4.63 -19.98
N LEU A 298 -4.31 -5.49 -20.21
CA LEU A 298 -4.10 -6.80 -20.84
C LEU A 298 -3.48 -6.73 -22.24
N ARG A 299 -3.76 -5.67 -23.00
CA ARG A 299 -3.23 -5.49 -24.37
C ARG A 299 -1.74 -5.17 -24.42
N ASP A 300 -1.23 -4.45 -23.42
CA ASP A 300 0.19 -4.12 -23.29
C ASP A 300 0.49 -3.77 -21.82
N PRO A 301 0.75 -4.80 -20.98
CA PRO A 301 0.89 -4.64 -19.53
C PRO A 301 2.08 -3.78 -19.12
N LEU A 302 3.18 -3.82 -19.89
CA LEU A 302 4.42 -3.09 -19.57
C LEU A 302 4.31 -1.60 -19.87
N LYS A 303 3.62 -1.22 -20.94
CA LYS A 303 3.50 0.18 -21.36
C LYS A 303 2.45 0.97 -20.57
N ASN A 304 1.44 0.29 -20.06
CA ASN A 304 0.24 0.94 -19.55
C ASN A 304 -0.03 0.70 -18.05
N ASP A 305 0.89 0.07 -17.32
CA ASP A 305 0.83 -0.18 -15.88
C ASP A 305 0.34 1.05 -15.06
N VAL A 306 0.89 2.25 -15.32
CA VAL A 306 0.51 3.50 -14.63
C VAL A 306 -0.90 3.94 -15.00
N LYS A 307 -1.27 3.84 -16.28
CA LYS A 307 -2.62 4.19 -16.74
C LYS A 307 -3.66 3.25 -16.14
N TYR A 308 -3.33 1.96 -16.06
CA TYR A 308 -4.15 0.95 -15.43
C TYR A 308 -4.37 1.24 -13.94
N GLN A 309 -3.30 1.52 -13.18
CA GLN A 309 -3.41 1.87 -11.76
C GLN A 309 -4.27 3.12 -11.54
N ALA A 310 -4.18 4.11 -12.44
CA ALA A 310 -4.99 5.33 -12.35
C ALA A 310 -6.47 5.15 -12.77
N SER A 311 -6.79 4.15 -13.60
CA SER A 311 -8.12 3.99 -14.20
C SER A 311 -8.94 2.87 -13.58
N ALA A 312 -8.38 1.66 -13.45
CA ALA A 312 -9.12 0.47 -13.00
C ALA A 312 -9.11 0.32 -11.47
N GLN A 313 -7.99 0.61 -10.81
CA GLN A 313 -7.85 0.41 -9.37
C GLN A 313 -8.81 1.24 -8.48
N PRO A 314 -9.24 2.47 -8.87
CA PRO A 314 -10.26 3.20 -8.12
C PRO A 314 -11.55 2.40 -7.90
N PHE A 315 -11.93 1.50 -8.81
CA PHE A 315 -13.15 0.70 -8.67
C PHE A 315 -13.04 -0.36 -7.57
N LEU A 316 -11.88 -1.01 -7.44
CA LEU A 316 -11.58 -1.90 -6.31
C LEU A 316 -11.53 -1.12 -4.99
N VAL A 317 -10.88 0.04 -4.98
CA VAL A 317 -10.76 0.91 -3.81
C VAL A 317 -12.14 1.38 -3.33
N LEU A 318 -13.03 1.82 -4.24
CA LEU A 318 -14.41 2.14 -3.91
C LEU A 318 -15.19 0.88 -3.48
N GLY A 319 -14.96 -0.25 -4.14
CA GLY A 319 -15.57 -1.52 -3.80
C GLY A 319 -15.25 -1.99 -2.38
N MET A 320 -14.03 -1.72 -1.90
CA MET A 320 -13.65 -1.95 -0.51
C MET A 320 -14.51 -1.12 0.44
N LEU A 321 -14.71 0.18 0.18
CA LEU A 321 -15.56 1.01 1.03
C LEU A 321 -17.02 0.56 1.01
N VAL A 322 -17.54 0.18 -0.17
CA VAL A 322 -18.90 -0.38 -0.32
C VAL A 322 -19.07 -1.64 0.53
N ALA A 323 -18.12 -2.56 0.48
CA ALA A 323 -18.14 -3.77 1.29
C ALA A 323 -18.04 -3.44 2.80
N GLY A 324 -17.23 -2.45 3.18
CA GLY A 324 -17.17 -1.96 4.56
C GLY A 324 -18.51 -1.43 5.03
N LEU A 325 -19.12 -0.49 4.30
CA LEU A 325 -20.43 0.06 4.65
C LEU A 325 -21.51 -1.03 4.76
N ALA A 326 -21.49 -2.02 3.86
CA ALA A 326 -22.42 -3.14 3.89
C ALA A 326 -22.27 -4.00 5.17
N MET A 327 -21.03 -4.33 5.55
CA MET A 327 -20.78 -5.11 6.76
C MET A 327 -21.16 -4.36 8.03
N GLY A 328 -20.93 -3.04 8.07
CA GLY A 328 -21.36 -2.18 9.18
C GLY A 328 -22.89 -2.07 9.25
N HIS A 329 -23.57 -1.95 8.11
CA HIS A 329 -25.04 -1.92 8.04
C HIS A 329 -25.69 -3.24 8.47
N ALA A 330 -25.09 -4.38 8.06
CA ALA A 330 -25.54 -5.70 8.46
C ALA A 330 -25.28 -6.05 9.93
N GLY A 331 -24.54 -5.22 10.67
CA GLY A 331 -24.18 -5.47 12.06
C GLY A 331 -23.24 -6.67 12.23
N ILE A 332 -22.31 -6.87 11.28
CA ILE A 332 -21.27 -7.91 11.38
C ILE A 332 -20.14 -7.35 12.24
N SER A 333 -20.41 -7.15 13.52
CA SER A 333 -19.47 -6.67 14.54
C SER A 333 -19.72 -7.32 15.90
#